data_AF-A0AAD2FYK4-F1
#
_entry.id   AF-A0AAD2FYK4-F1
#
_cell.length_a   1.000
_cell.length_b   1.000
_cell.length_c   1.000
_cell.angle_alpha   90.00
_cell.angle_beta   90.00
_cell.angle_gamma   90.00
#
_symmetry.space_group_name_H-M   'P 1'
#
loop_
_entity.id
_entity.type
_entity.pdbx_description
1 polymer ?
#
loop_
_entity_poly.entity_id
_entity_poly.type
_entity_poly.pdbx_seq_one_letter_code
_entity_poly.pdbx_strand_id
1 'polypeptide(L)'
;MALTFFSQQEWNQLLSPVLRAALPKAGICRNFPRAMVYAPIALQGVGVPHPYGLQVIKHLDMLLCHPANKTKTGAFLEAVLQAHQLETGTSYGLFQQVYANTSILASDTWANRTWSELGSLSIHLEFDSPSLQLLRRGDQLLVDLFIESLVDQLTLKWLNWCRIFLRAGTLSDIVNADGTAITLKAWKGLRADSRSDRSFSQLDWWEQRNVEVDFKAQS
;
A
#
# COMPACT_ATOMS: atom_id res chain seq x y z
N MET A 1 8.07 -10.86 -13.57
CA MET A 1 8.76 -10.63 -12.28
C MET A 1 8.12 -9.42 -11.64
N ALA A 2 7.01 -9.62 -10.92
CA ALA A 2 6.17 -8.53 -10.41
C ALA A 2 6.45 -8.17 -8.93
N LEU A 3 7.42 -8.85 -8.30
CA LEU A 3 7.74 -8.70 -6.88
C LEU A 3 9.06 -7.99 -6.61
N THR A 4 9.83 -7.63 -7.64
CA THR A 4 11.10 -6.92 -7.47
C THR A 4 10.86 -5.43 -7.32
N PHE A 5 11.47 -4.84 -6.29
CA PHE A 5 11.52 -3.40 -6.08
C PHE A 5 12.97 -2.96 -6.07
N PHE A 6 13.43 -2.47 -7.22
CA PHE A 6 14.66 -1.71 -7.28
C PHE A 6 14.34 -0.29 -7.73
N SER A 7 14.96 0.67 -7.07
CA SER A 7 15.00 2.06 -7.51
C SER A 7 15.68 2.16 -8.87
N GLN A 8 15.43 3.26 -9.58
CA GLN A 8 16.08 3.52 -10.86
C GLN A 8 17.62 3.55 -10.73
N GLN A 9 18.14 4.01 -9.59
CA GLN A 9 19.57 4.05 -9.32
C GLN A 9 20.17 2.65 -9.14
N GLU A 10 19.50 1.78 -8.37
CA GLU A 10 19.91 0.38 -8.20
C GLU A 10 19.89 -0.38 -9.53
N TRP A 11 18.86 -0.17 -10.36
CA TRP A 11 18.83 -0.73 -11.71
C TRP A 11 20.00 -0.27 -12.57
N ASN A 12 20.35 1.01 -12.51
CA ASN A 12 21.49 1.56 -13.24
C ASN A 12 22.82 0.94 -12.78
N GLN A 13 22.99 0.74 -11.48
CA GLN A 13 24.17 0.08 -10.92
C GLN A 13 24.26 -1.37 -11.36
N LEU A 14 23.14 -2.11 -11.31
CA LEU A 14 23.06 -3.52 -11.69
C LEU A 14 23.30 -3.72 -13.19
N LEU A 15 22.75 -2.85 -14.04
CA LEU A 15 22.88 -2.94 -15.50
C LEU A 15 24.22 -2.44 -16.04
N SER A 16 24.89 -1.54 -15.32
CA SER A 16 26.18 -0.99 -15.75
C SER A 16 27.19 -2.07 -16.18
N PRO A 17 27.51 -3.10 -15.35
CA PRO A 17 28.43 -4.17 -15.76
C PRO A 17 27.87 -5.02 -16.91
N VAL A 18 26.57 -5.33 -16.89
CA VAL A 18 25.91 -6.16 -17.92
C VAL A 18 26.02 -5.48 -19.29
N LEU A 19 25.64 -4.22 -19.39
CA LEU A 19 25.72 -3.46 -20.63
C LEU A 19 27.17 -3.22 -21.06
N ARG A 20 28.11 -3.05 -20.12
CA ARG A 20 29.55 -2.95 -20.46
C ARG A 20 30.09 -4.23 -21.10
N ALA A 21 29.54 -5.39 -20.78
CA ALA A 21 29.91 -6.67 -21.39
C ALA A 21 29.10 -6.98 -22.66
N ALA A 22 27.82 -6.62 -22.70
CA ALA A 22 26.91 -6.94 -23.81
C ALA A 22 27.10 -6.03 -25.03
N LEU A 23 27.33 -4.72 -24.85
CA LEU A 23 27.43 -3.78 -25.96
C LEU A 23 28.58 -4.12 -26.95
N PRO A 24 29.81 -4.43 -26.50
CA PRO A 24 30.88 -4.81 -27.42
C PRO A 24 30.57 -6.08 -28.22
N LYS A 25 29.85 -7.03 -27.61
CA LYS A 25 29.41 -8.27 -28.29
C LYS A 25 28.34 -7.99 -29.36
N ALA A 26 27.57 -6.93 -29.20
CA ALA A 26 26.62 -6.44 -30.19
C ALA A 26 27.26 -5.52 -31.26
N GLY A 27 28.59 -5.33 -31.24
CA GLY A 27 29.30 -4.43 -32.16
C GLY A 27 29.19 -2.94 -31.79
N ILE A 28 28.71 -2.61 -30.59
CA ILE A 28 28.53 -1.24 -30.11
C ILE A 28 29.66 -0.87 -29.13
N CYS A 29 30.08 0.39 -29.13
CA CYS A 29 31.10 0.87 -28.19
C CYS A 29 30.70 0.63 -26.73
N ARG A 30 31.65 0.15 -25.91
CA ARG A 30 31.43 -0.09 -24.47
C ARG A 30 30.93 1.13 -23.69
N ASN A 31 31.39 2.31 -24.10
CA ASN A 31 31.09 3.60 -23.46
C ASN A 31 29.97 4.36 -24.21
N PHE A 32 29.18 3.67 -25.03
CA PHE A 32 28.08 4.30 -25.75
C PHE A 32 27.10 4.97 -24.75
N PRO A 33 26.63 6.21 -25.03
CA PRO A 33 25.77 6.95 -24.11
C PRO A 33 24.54 6.14 -23.71
N ARG A 34 24.28 6.02 -22.40
CA ARG A 34 23.16 5.20 -21.88
C ARG A 34 21.80 5.68 -22.36
N ALA A 35 21.62 6.99 -22.53
CA ALA A 35 20.40 7.54 -23.11
C ALA A 35 20.13 6.99 -24.52
N MET A 36 21.16 6.84 -25.37
CA MET A 36 21.03 6.27 -26.71
C MET A 36 20.86 4.75 -26.71
N VAL A 37 21.38 4.04 -25.69
CA VAL A 37 21.11 2.61 -25.51
C VAL A 37 19.62 2.37 -25.30
N TYR A 38 19.00 3.18 -24.44
CA TYR A 38 17.59 3.04 -24.10
C TYR A 38 16.62 3.74 -25.07
N ALA A 39 17.13 4.63 -25.92
CA ALA A 39 16.33 5.32 -26.92
C ALA A 39 15.77 4.34 -27.97
N PRO A 40 14.58 4.61 -28.52
CA PRO A 40 13.98 3.77 -29.56
C PRO A 40 14.79 3.79 -30.85
N ILE A 41 14.66 2.73 -31.64
CA ILE A 41 15.35 2.57 -32.94
C ILE A 41 14.98 3.71 -33.91
N ALA A 42 13.75 4.21 -33.83
CA ALA A 42 13.27 5.35 -34.63
C ALA A 42 14.09 6.64 -34.40
N LEU A 43 14.71 6.79 -33.23
CA LEU A 43 15.59 7.91 -32.88
C LEU A 43 17.08 7.52 -32.94
N GLN A 44 17.42 6.51 -33.76
CA GLN A 44 18.78 5.96 -33.90
C GLN A 44 19.37 5.41 -32.59
N GLY A 45 18.50 5.04 -31.64
CA GLY A 45 18.89 4.33 -30.43
C GLY A 45 19.04 2.82 -30.64
N VAL A 46 19.56 2.13 -29.63
CA VAL A 46 19.69 0.66 -29.64
C VAL A 46 18.34 -0.02 -29.37
N GLY A 47 17.39 0.69 -28.76
CA GLY A 47 16.05 0.18 -28.49
C GLY A 47 15.96 -0.80 -27.32
N VAL A 48 16.95 -0.82 -26.42
CA VAL A 48 16.89 -1.68 -25.23
C VAL A 48 15.93 -1.06 -24.22
N PRO A 49 14.83 -1.71 -23.83
CA PRO A 49 13.94 -1.16 -22.81
C PRO A 49 14.64 -1.12 -21.45
N HIS A 50 14.53 0.00 -20.75
CA HIS A 50 15.08 0.12 -19.40
C HIS A 50 14.29 -0.78 -18.42
N PRO A 51 14.95 -1.69 -17.67
CA PRO A 51 14.28 -2.62 -16.74
C PRO A 51 13.40 -1.96 -15.68
N TYR A 52 13.79 -0.80 -15.14
CA TYR A 52 12.91 0.00 -14.27
C TYR A 52 11.55 0.32 -14.91
N GLY A 53 11.52 0.73 -16.19
CA GLY A 53 10.25 0.96 -16.89
C GLY A 53 9.45 -0.32 -17.06
N LEU A 54 10.11 -1.44 -17.36
CA LEU A 54 9.46 -2.76 -17.43
C LEU A 54 8.89 -3.20 -16.07
N GLN A 55 9.58 -2.90 -14.97
CA GLN A 55 9.12 -3.17 -13.61
C GLN A 55 7.83 -2.39 -13.32
N VAL A 56 7.83 -1.07 -13.55
CA VAL A 56 6.64 -0.23 -13.36
C VAL A 56 5.47 -0.72 -14.22
N ILE A 57 5.72 -1.01 -15.50
CA ILE A 57 4.70 -1.57 -16.40
C ILE A 57 4.16 -2.87 -15.83
N LYS A 58 4.99 -3.74 -15.25
CA LYS A 58 4.54 -5.00 -14.65
C LYS A 58 3.75 -4.82 -13.36
N HIS A 59 4.07 -3.81 -12.56
CA HIS A 59 3.27 -3.46 -11.39
C HIS A 59 1.91 -2.91 -11.80
N LEU A 60 1.86 -2.04 -12.82
CA LEU A 60 0.61 -1.54 -13.40
C LEU A 60 -0.23 -2.66 -14.03
N ASP A 61 0.39 -3.57 -14.77
CA ASP A 61 -0.23 -4.77 -15.34
C ASP A 61 -0.86 -5.63 -14.22
N MET A 62 -0.14 -5.82 -13.10
CA MET A 62 -0.66 -6.54 -11.95
C MET A 62 -1.85 -5.82 -11.30
N LEU A 63 -1.76 -4.50 -11.16
CA LEU A 63 -2.78 -3.65 -10.53
C LEU A 63 -4.05 -3.53 -11.38
N LEU A 64 -3.94 -3.46 -12.71
CA LEU A 64 -5.08 -3.23 -13.61
C LEU A 64 -5.67 -4.54 -14.13
N CYS A 65 -4.83 -5.46 -14.62
CA CYS A 65 -5.31 -6.62 -15.34
C CYS A 65 -5.85 -7.73 -14.41
N HIS A 66 -5.28 -7.92 -13.21
CA HIS A 66 -5.75 -8.99 -12.33
C HIS A 66 -7.12 -8.73 -11.70
N PRO A 67 -7.42 -7.52 -11.19
CA PRO A 67 -8.76 -7.18 -10.73
C PRO A 67 -9.78 -7.25 -11.88
N ALA A 68 -9.46 -6.68 -13.05
CA ALA A 68 -10.35 -6.70 -14.20
C ALA A 68 -10.70 -8.12 -14.67
N ASN A 69 -9.72 -9.03 -14.66
CA ASN A 69 -9.91 -10.43 -15.06
C ASN A 69 -10.41 -11.34 -13.93
N LYS A 70 -10.70 -10.81 -12.73
CA LYS A 70 -11.18 -11.56 -11.56
C LYS A 70 -10.34 -12.82 -11.26
N THR A 71 -9.02 -12.71 -11.38
CA THR A 71 -8.12 -13.83 -11.09
C THR A 71 -7.98 -14.04 -9.57
N LYS A 72 -7.46 -15.19 -9.13
CA LYS A 72 -7.12 -15.42 -7.72
C LYS A 72 -6.12 -14.38 -7.19
N THR A 73 -5.20 -13.93 -8.04
CA THR A 73 -4.26 -12.84 -7.72
C THR A 73 -4.99 -11.51 -7.53
N GLY A 74 -6.04 -11.24 -8.32
CA GLY A 74 -6.91 -10.08 -8.14
C GLY A 74 -7.60 -10.10 -6.78
N ALA A 75 -8.18 -11.24 -6.39
CA ALA A 75 -8.80 -11.39 -5.07
C ALA A 75 -7.80 -11.20 -3.92
N PHE A 76 -6.56 -11.71 -4.06
CA PHE A 76 -5.50 -11.46 -3.09
C PHE A 76 -5.12 -9.98 -3.02
N LEU A 77 -5.00 -9.32 -4.19
CA LEU A 77 -4.70 -7.89 -4.26
C LEU A 77 -5.78 -7.05 -3.59
N GLU A 78 -7.06 -7.34 -3.85
CA GLU A 78 -8.19 -6.68 -3.19
C GLU A 78 -8.13 -6.85 -1.67
N ALA A 79 -7.85 -8.06 -1.17
CA ALA A 79 -7.68 -8.31 0.25
C ALA A 79 -6.51 -7.50 0.85
N VAL A 80 -5.39 -7.40 0.14
CA VAL A 80 -4.23 -6.58 0.57
C VAL A 80 -4.60 -5.10 0.61
N LEU A 81 -5.32 -4.59 -0.39
CA LEU A 81 -5.75 -3.18 -0.43
C LEU A 81 -6.75 -2.87 0.68
N GLN A 82 -7.71 -3.76 0.94
CA GLN A 82 -8.65 -3.62 2.05
C GLN A 82 -7.94 -3.68 3.40
N ALA A 83 -6.95 -4.56 3.57
CA ALA A 83 -6.14 -4.61 4.78
C ALA A 83 -5.37 -3.30 5.00
N HIS A 84 -4.83 -2.68 3.94
CA HIS A 84 -4.17 -1.37 4.03
C HIS A 84 -5.16 -0.24 4.35
N GLN A 85 -6.36 -0.26 3.76
CA GLN A 85 -7.41 0.71 4.08
C GLN A 85 -7.82 0.63 5.55
N LEU A 86 -7.88 -0.58 6.11
CA LEU A 86 -8.17 -0.79 7.52
C LEU A 86 -7.01 -0.42 8.43
N GLU A 87 -5.76 -0.65 8.01
CA GLU A 87 -4.56 -0.23 8.74
C GLU A 87 -4.42 1.28 8.78
N THR A 88 -4.62 1.96 7.66
CA THR A 88 -4.63 3.43 7.59
C THR A 88 -5.86 4.02 8.27
N GLY A 89 -7.00 3.32 8.27
CA GLY A 89 -8.22 3.73 8.95
C GLY A 89 -8.94 4.90 8.31
N THR A 90 -8.74 5.09 7.01
CA THR A 90 -9.19 6.25 6.25
C THR A 90 -10.35 5.90 5.31
N SER A 91 -11.12 6.92 4.92
CA SER A 91 -12.29 6.72 4.05
C SER A 91 -11.92 6.22 2.65
N TYR A 92 -10.74 6.60 2.16
CA TYR A 92 -10.28 6.35 0.79
C TYR A 92 -9.34 5.13 0.70
N GLY A 93 -9.31 4.49 -0.47
CA GLY A 93 -8.37 3.41 -0.75
C GLY A 93 -6.93 3.91 -0.86
N LEU A 94 -5.95 2.99 -0.72
CA LEU A 94 -4.52 3.32 -0.64
C LEU A 94 -4.02 4.24 -1.77
N PHE A 95 -4.43 3.98 -3.03
CA PHE A 95 -3.95 4.73 -4.20
C PHE A 95 -4.67 6.07 -4.42
N GLN A 96 -5.83 6.27 -3.79
CA GLN A 96 -6.60 7.52 -3.83
C GLN A 96 -6.10 8.55 -2.80
N GLN A 97 -5.07 8.22 -2.04
CA GLN A 97 -4.51 9.09 -1.00
C GLN A 97 -3.24 9.80 -1.43
N VAL A 98 -2.94 10.87 -0.69
CA VAL A 98 -1.67 11.58 -0.82
C VAL A 98 -0.59 10.84 -0.04
N TYR A 99 0.39 10.28 -0.77
CA TYR A 99 1.50 9.51 -0.21
C TYR A 99 2.22 10.23 0.94
N ALA A 100 2.49 11.52 0.79
CA ALA A 100 3.19 12.31 1.81
C ALA A 100 2.47 12.36 3.17
N ASN A 101 1.14 12.22 3.19
CA ASN A 101 0.34 12.36 4.41
C ASN A 101 0.07 11.03 5.09
N THR A 102 -0.31 9.99 4.33
CA THR A 102 -0.83 8.74 4.89
C THR A 102 0.13 7.55 4.75
N SER A 103 1.24 7.67 4.00
CA SER A 103 2.21 6.56 3.85
C SER A 103 2.82 6.08 5.16
N ILE A 104 2.97 6.97 6.15
CA ILE A 104 3.48 6.63 7.48
C ILE A 104 2.57 5.67 8.26
N LEU A 105 1.29 5.64 7.90
CA LEU A 105 0.27 4.79 8.53
C LEU A 105 0.18 3.40 7.92
N ALA A 106 0.70 3.23 6.69
CA ALA A 106 0.70 1.96 5.98
C ALA A 106 1.94 1.13 6.31
N SER A 107 1.77 -0.18 6.42
CA SER A 107 2.89 -1.13 6.53
C SER A 107 3.79 -1.07 5.29
N ASP A 108 5.08 -1.39 5.47
CA ASP A 108 6.01 -1.54 4.35
C ASP A 108 5.72 -2.85 3.61
N THR A 109 4.91 -2.75 2.55
CA THR A 109 4.52 -3.87 1.70
C THR A 109 4.75 -3.54 0.23
N TRP A 110 4.56 -4.54 -0.63
CA TRP A 110 4.56 -4.34 -2.08
C TRP A 110 3.62 -3.20 -2.50
N ALA A 111 2.40 -3.13 -1.95
CA ALA A 111 1.42 -2.11 -2.34
C ALA A 111 1.89 -0.68 -1.96
N ASN A 112 2.46 -0.51 -0.76
CA ASN A 112 2.98 0.78 -0.30
C ASN A 112 4.19 1.24 -1.13
N ARG A 113 5.09 0.31 -1.47
CA ARG A 113 6.25 0.60 -2.34
C ARG A 113 5.82 0.98 -3.76
N THR A 114 4.87 0.23 -4.33
CA THR A 114 4.28 0.56 -5.63
C THR A 114 3.61 1.94 -5.59
N TRP A 115 2.91 2.28 -4.51
CA TRP A 115 2.30 3.59 -4.35
C TRP A 115 3.33 4.73 -4.29
N SER A 116 4.45 4.53 -3.58
CA SER A 116 5.60 5.46 -3.59
C SER A 116 6.17 5.66 -5.00
N GLU A 117 6.35 4.56 -5.73
CA GLU A 117 6.88 4.57 -7.10
C GLU A 117 5.93 5.31 -8.07
N LEU A 118 4.63 5.05 -7.98
CA LEU A 118 3.62 5.76 -8.78
C LEU A 118 3.56 7.25 -8.45
N GLY A 119 3.70 7.61 -7.17
CA GLY A 119 3.81 9.00 -6.73
C GLY A 119 5.01 9.71 -7.34
N SER A 120 6.17 9.05 -7.42
CA SER A 120 7.38 9.61 -8.06
C SER A 120 7.19 9.87 -9.57
N LEU A 121 6.34 9.08 -10.23
CA LEU A 121 6.02 9.18 -11.65
C LEU A 121 4.79 10.06 -11.93
N SER A 122 4.14 10.62 -10.90
CA SER A 122 2.89 11.36 -11.00
C SER A 122 1.76 10.56 -11.69
N ILE A 123 1.72 9.25 -11.45
CA ILE A 123 0.69 8.35 -11.97
C ILE A 123 -0.40 8.21 -10.90
N HIS A 124 -1.63 8.58 -11.26
CA HIS A 124 -2.79 8.41 -10.41
C HIS A 124 -3.57 7.15 -10.81
N LEU A 125 -3.83 6.27 -9.83
CA LEU A 125 -4.66 5.08 -10.01
C LEU A 125 -5.88 5.19 -9.11
N GLU A 126 -7.04 4.94 -9.71
CA GLU A 126 -8.31 4.88 -9.01
C GLU A 126 -8.84 3.45 -9.06
N PHE A 127 -9.07 2.89 -7.88
CA PHE A 127 -9.69 1.60 -7.67
C PHE A 127 -11.12 1.77 -7.15
N ASP A 128 -12.04 0.99 -7.68
CA ASP A 128 -13.36 0.84 -7.06
C ASP A 128 -13.22 -0.07 -5.81
N SER A 129 -12.72 0.51 -4.72
CA SER A 129 -12.62 -0.18 -3.42
C SER A 129 -13.85 0.16 -2.59
N PRO A 130 -14.47 -0.81 -1.89
CA PRO A 130 -15.53 -0.49 -0.94
C PRO A 130 -15.02 0.51 0.10
N SER A 131 -15.71 1.64 0.24
CA SER A 131 -15.46 2.58 1.32
C SER A 131 -15.74 1.92 2.67
N LEU A 132 -15.02 2.31 3.72
CA LEU A 132 -15.34 1.88 5.08
C LEU A 132 -16.78 2.30 5.41
N GLN A 133 -17.66 1.32 5.62
CA GLN A 133 -19.06 1.58 5.90
C GLN A 133 -19.22 2.12 7.32
N LEU A 134 -19.72 3.34 7.44
CA LEU A 134 -20.07 3.94 8.72
C LEU A 134 -21.41 3.37 9.19
N LEU A 135 -21.45 2.82 10.40
CA LEU A 135 -22.68 2.24 10.96
C LEU A 135 -23.74 3.29 11.35
N ARG A 136 -23.32 4.54 11.61
CA ARG A 136 -24.20 5.61 12.10
C ARG A 136 -24.15 6.81 11.17
N ARG A 137 -25.31 7.46 10.99
CA ARG A 137 -25.39 8.72 10.24
C ARG A 137 -24.66 9.81 11.02
N GLY A 138 -23.70 10.47 10.35
CA GLY A 138 -22.88 11.52 10.95
C GLY A 138 -21.71 11.04 11.81
N ASP A 139 -21.42 9.72 11.82
CA ASP A 139 -20.19 9.23 12.42
C ASP A 139 -18.98 9.62 11.57
N GLN A 140 -17.83 9.71 12.20
CA GLN A 140 -16.59 10.12 11.54
C GLN A 140 -15.49 9.12 11.86
N LEU A 141 -14.60 8.90 10.88
CA LEU A 141 -13.41 8.08 11.09
C LEU A 141 -12.41 8.85 11.96
N LEU A 142 -11.79 8.15 12.91
CA LEU A 142 -10.84 8.77 13.83
C LEU A 142 -9.61 9.33 13.10
N VAL A 143 -9.13 8.66 12.06
CA VAL A 143 -7.94 9.09 11.33
C VAL A 143 -8.21 10.33 10.49
N ASP A 144 -9.39 10.41 9.86
CA ASP A 144 -9.79 11.60 9.11
C ASP A 144 -9.84 12.83 10.05
N LEU A 145 -10.38 12.66 11.27
CA LEU A 145 -10.35 13.68 12.33
C LEU A 145 -8.93 14.08 12.78
N PHE A 146 -8.01 13.12 12.88
CA PHE A 146 -6.62 13.41 13.24
C PHE A 146 -5.87 14.16 12.14
N ILE A 147 -6.22 13.89 10.87
CA ILE A 147 -5.67 14.62 9.72
C ILE A 147 -6.22 16.04 9.68
N GLU A 148 -7.53 16.22 9.90
CA GLU A 148 -8.17 17.54 9.96
C GLU A 148 -7.63 18.41 11.11
N SER A 149 -7.26 17.81 12.23
CA SER A 149 -6.65 18.51 13.38
C SER A 149 -5.15 18.81 13.22
N LEU A 150 -4.56 18.54 12.04
CA LEU A 150 -3.18 18.88 11.68
C LEU A 150 -2.13 18.36 12.68
N VAL A 151 -2.35 17.14 13.18
CA VAL A 151 -1.45 16.47 14.11
C VAL A 151 -0.14 16.10 13.41
N ASP A 152 0.98 16.19 14.13
CA ASP A 152 2.30 15.76 13.63
C ASP A 152 2.30 14.29 13.19
N GLN A 153 3.10 13.94 12.18
CA GLN A 153 3.13 12.61 11.57
C GLN A 153 3.47 11.51 12.59
N LEU A 154 4.40 11.79 13.52
CA LEU A 154 4.75 10.83 14.56
C LEU A 154 3.58 10.58 15.51
N THR A 155 2.90 11.64 15.95
CA THR A 155 1.72 11.53 16.81
C THR A 155 0.57 10.84 16.07
N LEU A 156 0.36 11.13 14.77
CA LEU A 156 -0.62 10.46 13.93
C LEU A 156 -0.36 8.95 13.86
N LYS A 157 0.91 8.54 13.73
CA LYS A 157 1.30 7.12 13.77
C LYS A 157 0.98 6.47 15.11
N TRP A 158 1.31 7.12 16.23
CA TRP A 158 0.97 6.62 17.57
C TRP A 158 -0.54 6.51 17.79
N LEU A 159 -1.29 7.52 17.37
CA LEU A 159 -2.75 7.50 17.44
C LEU A 159 -3.33 6.36 16.61
N ASN A 160 -2.80 6.10 15.41
CA ASN A 160 -3.22 4.97 14.59
C ASN A 160 -2.90 3.62 15.26
N TRP A 161 -1.76 3.49 15.93
CA TRP A 161 -1.46 2.29 16.71
C TRP A 161 -2.41 2.10 17.90
N CYS A 162 -2.72 3.16 18.65
CA CYS A 162 -3.72 3.12 19.71
C CYS A 162 -5.10 2.73 19.16
N ARG A 163 -5.48 3.29 18.00
CA ARG A 163 -6.72 2.98 17.27
C ARG A 163 -6.81 1.49 16.93
N ILE A 164 -5.77 0.94 16.31
CA ILE A 164 -5.67 -0.49 15.95
C ILE A 164 -5.70 -1.36 17.21
N PHE A 165 -4.98 -0.97 18.26
CA PHE A 165 -4.95 -1.71 19.52
C PHE A 165 -6.32 -1.76 20.21
N LEU A 166 -7.05 -0.65 20.22
CA LEU A 166 -8.40 -0.54 20.79
C LEU A 166 -9.49 -1.14 19.89
N ARG A 167 -9.18 -1.48 18.63
CA ARG A 167 -10.14 -1.89 17.59
C ARG A 167 -11.26 -0.86 17.39
N ALA A 168 -10.92 0.42 17.43
CA ALA A 168 -11.85 1.53 17.28
C ALA A 168 -11.68 2.19 15.90
N GLY A 169 -12.62 2.05 14.97
CA GLY A 169 -12.52 2.67 13.65
C GLY A 169 -13.10 4.09 13.61
N THR A 170 -14.18 4.29 14.36
CA THR A 170 -15.04 5.47 14.32
C THR A 170 -15.04 6.22 15.64
N LEU A 171 -15.48 7.48 15.63
CA LEU A 171 -15.62 8.28 16.85
C LEU A 171 -16.58 7.60 17.84
N SER A 172 -17.66 6.99 17.35
CA SER A 172 -18.62 6.27 18.19
C SER A 172 -18.05 5.02 18.90
N ASP A 173 -16.84 4.59 18.55
CA ASP A 173 -16.15 3.49 19.22
C ASP A 173 -15.52 3.89 20.55
N ILE A 174 -15.09 5.13 20.68
CA ILE A 174 -14.38 5.62 21.87
C ILE A 174 -15.23 6.51 22.77
N VAL A 175 -16.33 7.06 22.26
CA VAL A 175 -17.21 8.01 22.96
C VAL A 175 -18.38 7.30 23.67
N ASN A 176 -18.89 7.91 24.74
CA ASN A 176 -20.08 7.48 25.47
C ASN A 176 -21.34 7.44 24.57
N ALA A 177 -22.41 6.79 25.06
CA ALA A 177 -23.69 6.70 24.35
C ALA A 177 -24.27 8.08 23.97
N ASP A 178 -24.02 9.09 24.79
CA ASP A 178 -24.50 10.46 24.57
C ASP A 178 -23.62 11.28 23.61
N GLY A 179 -22.47 10.76 23.17
CA GLY A 179 -21.58 11.49 22.26
C GLY A 179 -20.75 12.62 22.89
N THR A 180 -20.86 12.85 24.21
CA THR A 180 -20.31 14.05 24.86
C THR A 180 -18.88 13.91 25.39
N ALA A 181 -18.45 12.69 25.74
CA ALA A 181 -17.14 12.46 26.34
C ALA A 181 -16.54 11.11 25.92
N ILE A 182 -15.22 11.06 25.86
CA ILE A 182 -14.46 9.82 25.63
C ILE A 182 -14.64 8.90 26.84
N THR A 183 -14.91 7.62 26.58
CA THR A 183 -15.07 6.61 27.61
C THR A 183 -13.78 6.45 28.43
N LEU A 184 -13.91 6.26 29.74
CA LEU A 184 -12.75 6.08 30.62
C LEU A 184 -11.90 4.85 30.22
N LYS A 185 -12.53 3.82 29.65
CA LYS A 185 -11.85 2.63 29.15
C LYS A 185 -10.94 2.97 27.96
N ALA A 186 -11.47 3.67 26.95
CA ALA A 186 -10.67 4.10 25.80
C ALA A 186 -9.53 5.05 26.24
N TRP A 187 -9.82 5.99 27.15
CA TRP A 187 -8.80 6.90 27.69
C TRP A 187 -7.66 6.17 28.41
N LYS A 188 -7.96 5.11 29.16
CA LYS A 188 -6.97 4.26 29.84
C LYS A 188 -6.32 3.21 28.95
N GLY A 189 -6.66 3.15 27.65
CA GLY A 189 -6.14 2.14 26.74
C GLY A 189 -6.66 0.72 27.02
N LEU A 190 -7.79 0.57 27.70
CA LEU A 190 -8.39 -0.73 27.99
C LEU A 190 -9.33 -1.14 26.85
N ARG A 191 -9.11 -2.34 26.30
CA ARG A 191 -10.02 -2.92 25.31
C ARG A 191 -11.40 -3.13 25.93
N ALA A 192 -12.45 -2.89 25.14
CA ALA A 192 -13.80 -3.26 25.54
C ALA A 192 -13.97 -4.79 25.39
N ASP A 193 -14.31 -5.48 26.48
CA ASP A 193 -14.40 -6.96 26.55
C ASP A 193 -15.50 -7.58 25.67
N SER A 194 -16.39 -6.79 25.10
CA SER A 194 -17.42 -7.30 24.19
C SER A 194 -18.11 -6.17 23.45
N ARG A 195 -17.77 -6.03 22.18
CA ARG A 195 -18.75 -5.67 21.14
C ARG A 195 -18.78 -6.82 20.13
N SER A 196 -19.01 -8.03 20.63
CA SER A 196 -19.08 -9.28 19.87
C SER A 196 -20.24 -9.35 18.88
N ASP A 197 -21.19 -8.40 18.95
CA ASP A 197 -22.35 -8.33 18.04
C ASP A 197 -22.20 -7.31 16.90
N ARG A 198 -21.06 -6.64 16.77
CA ARG A 198 -20.82 -5.81 15.58
C ARG A 198 -20.29 -6.71 14.48
N SER A 199 -21.18 -7.12 13.59
CA SER A 199 -20.87 -7.76 12.32
C SER A 199 -19.99 -6.86 11.43
N PHE A 200 -18.72 -6.78 11.81
CA PHE A 200 -17.60 -6.79 10.87
C PHE A 200 -17.39 -8.23 10.33
N SER A 201 -18.45 -9.06 10.31
CA SER A 201 -18.45 -10.49 10.00
C SER A 201 -18.23 -10.81 8.52
N GLN A 202 -17.91 -9.81 7.69
CA GLN A 202 -17.30 -10.01 6.37
C GLN A 202 -15.77 -9.83 6.39
N LEU A 203 -15.19 -9.44 7.52
CA LEU A 203 -13.79 -9.09 7.69
C LEU A 203 -13.22 -9.70 8.99
N ASP A 204 -13.45 -11.00 9.20
CA ASP A 204 -12.90 -11.84 10.29
C ASP A 204 -11.36 -12.02 10.23
N TRP A 205 -10.65 -11.22 9.45
CA TRP A 205 -9.21 -11.36 9.24
C TRP A 205 -8.36 -10.90 10.46
N TRP A 206 -8.92 -10.10 11.37
CA TRP A 206 -8.20 -9.63 12.56
C TRP A 206 -7.90 -10.75 13.57
N GLU A 207 -8.64 -11.85 13.53
CA GLU A 207 -8.41 -13.02 14.40
C GLU A 207 -7.40 -14.02 13.80
N GLN A 208 -7.18 -13.98 12.49
CA GLN A 208 -6.32 -14.94 11.79
C GLN A 208 -4.80 -14.66 11.93
N ARG A 209 -4.40 -13.50 12.50
CA ARG A 209 -2.98 -13.19 12.75
C ARG A 209 -2.35 -13.99 13.91
N ASN A 210 -3.12 -14.73 14.70
CA ASN A 210 -2.64 -15.53 15.84
C ASN A 210 -2.57 -17.05 15.59
N VAL A 211 -2.71 -17.51 14.34
CA VAL A 211 -2.47 -18.92 14.03
C VAL A 211 -0.97 -19.10 13.80
N GLU A 212 -0.29 -19.73 14.76
CA GLU A 212 1.07 -20.25 14.63
C GLU A 212 1.20 -20.98 13.29
N VAL A 213 2.11 -20.50 12.44
CA VAL A 213 2.49 -21.20 11.21
C VAL A 213 3.38 -22.36 11.64
N ASP A 214 2.73 -23.47 12.00
CA ASP A 214 3.38 -24.76 12.20
C ASP A 214 3.91 -25.24 10.84
N PHE A 215 5.20 -24.95 10.56
CA PHE A 215 5.93 -25.55 9.46
C PHE A 215 6.14 -27.05 9.78
N LYS A 216 5.15 -27.88 9.49
CA LYS A 216 5.40 -29.32 9.30
C LYS A 216 6.05 -29.52 7.94
N ALA A 217 7.38 -29.67 7.96
CA ALA A 217 8.15 -30.19 6.85
C ALA A 217 7.61 -31.57 6.43
N GLN A 218 7.19 -31.70 5.18
CA GLN A 218 7.04 -32.99 4.50
C GLN A 218 8.24 -33.19 3.58
N SER A 219 9.22 -33.95 4.06
CA SER A 219 10.03 -34.90 3.30
C SER A 219 10.76 -35.82 4.27
#